data_AF-A0A2M7X759-F1
#
_entry.id   AF-A0A2M7X759-F1
#
_cell.length_a   1.000
_cell.length_b   1.000
_cell.length_c   1.000
_cell.angle_alpha   90.00
_cell.angle_beta   90.00
_cell.angle_gamma   90.00
#
_symmetry.space_group_name_H-M   'P 1'
#
loop_
_entity.id
_entity.type
_entity.pdbx_description
1 polymer ?
#
loop_
_entity_poly.entity_id
_entity_poly.type
_entity_poly.pdbx_seq_one_letter_code
_entity_poly.pdbx_strand_id
1 'polypeptide(L)'
;ADGAIDASEQARILARAGTIDAAAEDFLRTELAAPRSADEIAADTPPALSAAVYAAAWLSIDTDHSSERNFLDRLGAALGLDAASRQAIEQRTNAATPPPPPR
;
A
#
# COMPACT_ATOMS: atom_id res chain seq x y z
N ALA A 1 -7.84 -0.71 -11.01
CA ALA A 1 -8.22 -0.86 -9.60
C ALA A 1 -8.04 0.50 -8.94
N ASP A 2 -8.64 0.70 -7.77
CA ASP A 2 -8.74 1.91 -6.96
C ASP A 2 -8.07 1.75 -5.58
N GLY A 3 -7.10 0.83 -5.40
CA GLY A 3 -6.29 0.69 -4.18
C GLY A 3 -7.09 0.16 -2.99
N ALA A 4 -8.41 0.23 -3.10
CA ALA A 4 -9.34 -0.71 -2.51
C ALA A 4 -9.18 -2.04 -3.23
N ILE A 5 -9.16 -3.10 -2.43
CA ILE A 5 -9.42 -4.44 -2.90
C ILE A 5 -10.80 -4.39 -3.56
N ASP A 6 -10.84 -4.58 -4.89
CA ASP A 6 -12.11 -4.57 -5.60
C ASP A 6 -12.99 -5.74 -5.10
N ALA A 7 -14.30 -5.65 -5.28
CA ALA A 7 -15.23 -6.66 -4.78
C ALA A 7 -14.92 -8.10 -5.30
N SER A 8 -14.32 -8.22 -6.48
CA SER A 8 -13.89 -9.49 -7.07
C SER A 8 -12.60 -10.01 -6.43
N GLU A 9 -11.69 -9.13 -6.05
CA GLU A 9 -10.48 -9.47 -5.31
C GLU A 9 -10.77 -9.84 -3.86
N GLN A 10 -11.71 -9.15 -3.23
CA GLN A 10 -12.20 -9.45 -1.89
C GLN A 10 -12.86 -10.84 -1.85
N ALA A 11 -13.71 -11.15 -2.84
CA ALA A 11 -14.33 -12.46 -2.97
C ALA A 11 -13.31 -13.60 -3.14
N ARG A 12 -12.22 -13.35 -3.89
CA ARG A 12 -11.13 -14.35 -4.08
C ARG A 12 -10.33 -14.60 -2.80
N ILE A 13 -10.06 -13.56 -2.01
CA ILE A 13 -9.34 -13.69 -0.72
C ILE A 13 -10.21 -14.45 0.28
N LEU A 14 -11.50 -14.11 0.40
CA LEU A 14 -12.44 -14.86 1.25
C LEU A 14 -12.55 -16.33 0.83
N ALA A 15 -12.66 -16.62 -0.47
CA ALA A 15 -12.73 -17.99 -0.96
C ALA A 15 -11.45 -18.80 -0.66
N ARG A 16 -10.29 -18.14 -0.57
CA ARG A 16 -9.00 -18.76 -0.21
C ARG A 16 -8.86 -18.99 1.29
N ALA A 17 -9.54 -18.21 2.14
CA ALA A 17 -9.49 -18.32 3.60
C ALA A 17 -10.18 -19.60 4.14
N GLY A 18 -10.98 -20.29 3.32
CA GLY A 18 -11.66 -21.53 3.72
C GLY A 18 -12.87 -21.30 4.61
N THR A 19 -13.28 -22.31 5.38
CA THR A 19 -14.43 -22.21 6.28
C THR A 19 -14.04 -21.45 7.54
N ILE A 20 -14.28 -20.15 7.54
CA ILE A 20 -14.18 -19.26 8.70
C ILE A 20 -15.58 -19.00 9.26
N ASP A 21 -15.69 -18.69 10.54
CA ASP A 21 -16.97 -18.29 11.11
C ASP A 21 -17.39 -16.89 10.63
N ALA A 22 -18.68 -16.55 10.83
CA ALA A 22 -19.23 -15.29 10.33
C ALA A 22 -18.57 -14.04 10.96
N ALA A 23 -18.00 -14.15 12.17
CA ALA A 23 -17.33 -13.03 12.82
C ALA A 23 -15.94 -12.79 12.20
N ALA A 24 -15.21 -13.85 11.89
CA ALA A 24 -13.95 -13.80 11.16
C ALA A 24 -14.15 -13.34 9.71
N GLU A 25 -15.25 -13.74 9.07
CA GLU A 25 -15.60 -13.29 7.72
C GLU A 25 -15.90 -11.79 7.69
N ASP A 26 -16.66 -11.28 8.66
CA ASP A 26 -16.99 -9.86 8.79
C ASP A 26 -15.75 -9.02 9.16
N PHE A 27 -14.89 -9.53 10.04
CA PHE A 27 -13.60 -8.93 10.35
C PHE A 27 -12.70 -8.85 9.11
N LEU A 28 -12.57 -9.95 8.36
CA LEU A 28 -11.79 -9.94 7.12
C LEU A 28 -12.41 -9.02 6.07
N ARG A 29 -13.73 -8.99 5.88
CA ARG A 29 -14.37 -8.03 4.97
C ARG A 29 -14.11 -6.59 5.41
N THR A 30 -14.13 -6.30 6.70
CA THR A 30 -13.86 -4.96 7.25
C THR A 30 -12.41 -4.56 7.03
N GLU A 31 -11.45 -5.43 7.36
CA GLU A 31 -10.02 -5.20 7.16
C GLU A 31 -9.64 -5.13 5.67
N LEU A 32 -10.32 -5.91 4.81
CA LEU A 32 -10.12 -5.89 3.36
C LEU A 32 -10.85 -4.71 2.68
N ALA A 33 -11.95 -4.20 3.25
CA ALA A 33 -12.69 -3.03 2.75
C ALA A 33 -12.04 -1.71 3.18
N ALA A 34 -11.32 -1.72 4.30
CA ALA A 34 -10.59 -0.58 4.82
C ALA A 34 -9.16 -0.98 5.22
N PRO A 35 -8.31 -1.46 4.29
CA PRO A 35 -6.88 -1.47 4.54
C PRO A 35 -6.47 -0.03 4.91
N ARG A 36 -5.67 0.13 5.96
CA ARG A 36 -5.35 1.46 6.51
C ARG A 36 -5.06 2.46 5.40
N SER A 37 -5.85 3.53 5.38
CA SER A 37 -5.73 4.59 4.40
C SER A 37 -4.37 5.28 4.49
N ALA A 38 -3.96 5.94 3.41
CA ALA A 38 -2.75 6.76 3.40
C ALA A 38 -2.72 7.79 4.55
N ASP A 39 -3.88 8.36 4.88
CA ASP A 39 -4.03 9.35 5.95
C ASP A 39 -3.87 8.70 7.35
N GLU A 40 -4.43 7.52 7.57
CA GLU A 40 -4.26 6.76 8.83
C GLU A 40 -2.81 6.32 9.04
N ILE A 41 -2.16 5.82 7.98
CA ILE A 41 -0.74 5.45 8.04
C ILE A 41 0.11 6.67 8.38
N ALA A 42 -0.17 7.82 7.76
CA ALA A 42 0.58 9.04 8.02
C ALA A 42 0.34 9.58 9.44
N ALA A 43 -0.89 9.52 9.95
CA ALA A 43 -1.21 9.95 11.30
C ALA A 43 -0.46 9.14 12.37
N ASP A 44 -0.29 7.83 12.14
CA ASP A 44 0.47 6.94 13.02
C ASP A 44 1.99 7.03 12.82
N THR A 45 2.46 7.73 11.78
CA THR A 45 3.88 7.78 11.42
C THR A 45 4.58 8.98 12.07
N PRO A 46 5.58 8.76 12.94
CA PRO A 46 6.43 9.84 13.43
C PRO A 46 7.15 10.54 12.27
N PRO A 47 7.35 11.87 12.30
CA PRO A 47 8.01 12.60 11.20
C PRO A 47 9.41 12.07 10.84
N ALA A 48 10.14 11.53 11.81
CA ALA A 48 11.45 10.91 11.60
C ALA A 48 11.41 9.64 10.73
N LEU A 49 10.23 9.00 10.63
CA LEU A 49 10.02 7.76 9.87
C LEU A 49 9.30 7.98 8.54
N SER A 50 8.84 9.19 8.22
CA SER A 50 8.10 9.49 6.98
C SER A 50 8.80 8.94 5.72
N ALA A 51 10.10 9.19 5.57
CA ALA A 51 10.84 8.71 4.40
C ALA A 51 10.93 7.17 4.34
N ALA A 52 11.08 6.51 5.50
CA ALA A 52 11.21 5.05 5.57
C ALA A 52 9.87 4.36 5.30
N VAL A 53 8.76 4.89 5.84
CA VAL A 53 7.40 4.39 5.60
C VAL A 53 7.03 4.54 4.13
N TYR A 54 7.31 5.70 3.52
CA TYR A 54 7.08 5.91 2.09
C TYR A 54 7.90 4.92 1.23
N ALA A 55 9.19 4.72 1.55
CA ALA A 55 10.04 3.77 0.83
C ALA A 55 9.53 2.32 0.95
N ALA A 56 9.09 1.92 2.13
CA ALA A 56 8.52 0.59 2.35
C ALA A 56 7.22 0.37 1.57
N ALA A 57 6.34 1.38 1.53
CA ALA A 57 5.12 1.34 0.73
C ALA A 57 5.43 1.24 -0.77
N TRP A 58 6.38 2.03 -1.27
CA TRP A 58 6.83 1.98 -2.67
C TRP A 58 7.33 0.58 -3.07
N LEU A 59 8.08 -0.10 -2.20
CA LEU A 59 8.57 -1.45 -2.45
C LEU A 59 7.48 -2.53 -2.38
N SER A 60 6.42 -2.29 -1.62
CA SER A 60 5.40 -3.30 -1.31
C SER A 60 4.24 -3.27 -2.29
N ILE A 61 4.10 -2.19 -3.06
CA ILE A 61 2.96 -1.92 -3.93
C ILE A 61 3.36 -2.03 -5.40
N ASP A 62 2.52 -2.69 -6.19
CA ASP A 62 2.64 -2.71 -7.65
C ASP A 62 2.09 -1.41 -8.25
N THR A 63 2.96 -0.57 -8.81
CA THR A 63 2.60 0.78 -9.30
C THR A 63 2.01 0.81 -10.70
N ASP A 64 1.84 -0.35 -11.35
CA ASP A 64 1.27 -0.44 -12.70
C ASP A 64 -0.19 0.07 -12.73
N HIS A 65 -0.89 -0.07 -11.62
CA HIS A 65 -2.28 0.34 -11.48
C HIS A 65 -2.40 1.80 -11.00
N SER A 66 -3.41 2.50 -11.53
CA SER A 66 -3.62 3.94 -11.30
C SER A 66 -3.87 4.31 -9.84
N SER A 67 -4.31 3.35 -9.04
CA SER A 67 -4.73 3.60 -7.68
C SER A 67 -3.68 3.45 -6.63
N GLU A 68 -2.72 2.57 -6.88
CA GLU A 68 -1.53 2.34 -6.13
C GLU A 68 -0.66 3.58 -6.24
N ARG A 69 -0.61 4.18 -7.44
CA ARG A 69 -0.06 5.52 -7.66
C ARG A 69 -0.79 6.59 -6.87
N ASN A 70 -2.13 6.61 -6.88
CA ASN A 70 -2.92 7.57 -6.10
C ASN A 70 -2.70 7.42 -4.59
N PHE A 71 -2.64 6.18 -4.10
CA PHE A 71 -2.35 5.87 -2.71
C PHE A 71 -0.95 6.38 -2.33
N LEU A 72 0.08 6.11 -3.12
CA LEU A 72 1.44 6.60 -2.88
C LEU A 72 1.49 8.13 -2.93
N ASP A 73 0.78 8.77 -3.86
CA ASP A 73 0.70 10.22 -3.94
C ASP A 73 0.06 10.84 -2.69
N ARG A 74 -1.05 10.26 -2.22
CA ARG A 74 -1.71 10.66 -0.98
C ARG A 74 -0.83 10.42 0.24
N LEU A 75 -0.20 9.24 0.33
CA LEU A 75 0.67 8.88 1.45
C LEU A 75 1.87 9.83 1.54
N GLY A 76 2.54 10.10 0.42
CA GLY A 76 3.65 11.05 0.38
C GLY A 76 3.20 12.45 0.81
N ALA A 77 1.99 12.88 0.44
CA ALA A 77 1.46 14.19 0.83
C ALA A 77 1.15 14.26 2.32
N ALA A 78 0.46 13.24 2.85
CA ALA A 78 0.10 13.14 4.26
C ALA A 78 1.33 13.03 5.17
N LEU A 79 2.42 12.40 4.70
CA LEU A 79 3.71 12.32 5.39
C LEU A 79 4.55 13.61 5.32
N GLY A 80 4.07 14.64 4.61
CA GLY A 80 4.78 15.91 4.45
C GLY A 80 5.95 15.88 3.47
N LEU A 81 5.99 14.89 2.56
CA LEU A 81 7.04 14.75 1.55
C LEU A 81 6.64 15.51 0.28
N ASP A 82 7.51 16.41 -0.18
CA ASP A 82 7.33 17.05 -1.49
C ASP A 82 7.69 16.09 -2.64
N ALA A 83 7.36 16.48 -3.87
CA ALA A 83 7.59 15.65 -5.05
C ALA A 83 9.08 15.31 -5.25
N ALA A 84 9.98 16.26 -4.95
CA ALA A 84 11.43 16.04 -5.08
C ALA A 84 11.94 15.00 -4.08
N SER A 85 11.44 15.04 -2.84
CA SER A 85 11.78 14.08 -1.79
C SER A 85 11.28 12.68 -2.12
N ARG A 86 10.04 12.56 -2.62
CA ARG A 86 9.46 11.28 -3.08
C ARG A 86 10.30 10.67 -4.20
N GLN A 87 10.57 11.45 -5.24
CA GLN A 87 11.39 11.01 -6.38
C GLN A 87 12.79 10.58 -5.94
N ALA A 88 13.42 11.30 -5.00
CA ALA A 88 14.72 10.92 -4.46
C ALA A 88 14.69 9.60 -3.67
N ILE A 89 13.59 9.34 -2.94
CA ILE A 89 13.38 8.07 -2.23
C ILE A 89 13.19 6.94 -3.23
N GLU A 90 12.28 7.09 -4.20
CA GLU A 90 12.02 6.10 -5.26
C GLU A 90 13.30 5.69 -5.99
N GLN A 91 14.12 6.67 -6.40
CA GLN A 91 15.38 6.40 -7.10
C GLN A 91 16.36 5.59 -6.26
N ARG A 92 16.53 5.93 -4.97
CA ARG A 92 17.43 5.19 -4.06
C ARG A 92 16.93 3.77 -3.84
N THR A 93 15.62 3.61 -3.69
CA THR A 93 14.96 2.34 -3.44
C THR A 93 15.06 1.39 -4.65
N ASN A 94 14.86 1.92 -5.87
CA ASN A 94 15.05 1.16 -7.11
C ASN A 94 16.52 0.80 -7.34
N ALA A 95 17.48 1.67 -6.99
CA ALA A 95 18.90 1.34 -7.08
C ALA A 95 19.34 0.24 -6.10
N ALA A 96 18.65 0.10 -4.97
CA ALA A 96 18.92 -0.92 -3.96
C ALA A 96 18.27 -2.29 -4.27
N THR A 97 17.30 -2.33 -5.19
CA THR A 97 16.60 -3.57 -5.58
C THR A 97 17.08 -3.99 -6.97
N PRO A 98 17.99 -4.98 -7.11
CA PRO A 98 18.43 -5.43 -8.43
C PRO A 98 17.23 -5.97 -9.24
N PRO A 99 17.19 -5.76 -10.57
CA PRO A 99 16.10 -6.26 -11.39
C PRO A 99 16.00 -7.79 -11.24
N PRO A 100 14.79 -8.36 -11.16
CA PRO A 100 14.63 -9.81 -11.12
C PRO A 100 15.27 -10.42 -12.37
N PRO A 101 15.92 -11.58 -12.28
CA PRO A 101 16.49 -12.24 -13.45
C PRO A 101 15.38 -12.53 -14.48
N PRO A 102 15.68 -12.48 -15.79
CA PRO A 102 14.70 -12.82 -16.81
C PRO A 102 14.20 -14.26 -16.61
N ARG A 103 12.90 -14.48 -16.79
CA ARG A 103 12.26 -15.81 -16.71
C ARG A 103 12.78 -16.76 -17.79
#